data_AF-A0A8T5UUB1-F1
#
_entry.id   AF-A0A8T5UUB1-F1
#
_cell.length_a   1.000
_cell.length_b   1.000
_cell.length_c   1.000
_cell.angle_alpha   90.00
_cell.angle_beta   90.00
_cell.angle_gamma   90.00
#
_symmetry.space_group_name_H-M   'P 1'
#
loop_
_entity.id
_entity.type
_entity.pdbx_description
1 polymer ?
#
loop_
_entity_poly.entity_id
_entity_poly.type
_entity_poly.pdbx_seq_one_letter_code
_entity_poly.pdbx_strand_id
1 'polypeptide(L)'
;MVNILKNPIFIILILVIFAVALFTFGKSVDGYVPAQNPAEIAAVSIGETVLSGQQVVDSSKIRKVPVIYHPEYLIEDLKSNQFADFFTAITTGSVETPIVKITGGNVSRYGDASGFNGPGMVSVNGSKLVVNPPETFVWGYKTPYTVAVKTDKGIDIKTQNKTVKTVAAADISNDTVPSAYVTDKDLKAWYNDSDVGDQIGLDFSLSSFSDGRNSVPPSNIVNFFGNDTVKYMSEYPSGAPVMVYNSATNQNVLGSANSALDGYAEYDNNLRAENAKTFVKAWNNTIVPPHTSASGKDTVTFVGVYDPEEGGYPSHGTCPPGRALRAAVMEAGCPLPSGMDSGYFSVSLDANPSTGIKVYNPTPYPLKIVMWTSGNGVGMPIFAQAIQYTP
;
A
#
# COMPACT_ATOMS: atom_id res chain seq x y z
N MET A 1 -74.11 9.06 -29.56
CA MET A 1 -72.66 8.96 -29.26
C MET A 1 -72.39 7.55 -28.80
N VAL A 2 -71.79 6.72 -29.66
CA VAL A 2 -71.29 5.39 -29.26
C VAL A 2 -70.23 5.64 -28.21
N ASN A 3 -70.41 5.04 -27.04
CA ASN A 3 -69.53 5.23 -25.90
C ASN A 3 -68.18 4.56 -26.24
N ILE A 4 -67.26 5.32 -26.85
CA ILE A 4 -65.96 4.87 -27.38
C ILE A 4 -65.17 4.05 -26.34
N LEU A 5 -65.43 4.31 -25.06
CA LEU A 5 -64.87 3.61 -23.89
C LEU A 5 -65.46 2.20 -23.61
N LYS A 6 -66.42 1.70 -24.39
CA LYS A 6 -66.93 0.32 -24.26
C LYS A 6 -66.27 -0.67 -25.22
N ASN A 7 -65.53 -0.19 -26.22
CA ASN A 7 -64.85 -1.07 -27.17
C ASN A 7 -63.41 -1.31 -26.70
N PRO A 8 -63.05 -2.54 -26.30
CA PRO A 8 -61.72 -2.84 -25.78
C PRO A 8 -60.59 -2.50 -26.77
N ILE A 9 -60.86 -2.55 -28.08
CA ILE A 9 -59.88 -2.19 -29.12
C ILE A 9 -59.56 -0.69 -29.07
N PHE A 10 -60.57 0.18 -28.89
CA PHE A 10 -60.36 1.62 -28.78
C PHE A 10 -59.66 2.00 -27.48
N ILE A 11 -59.97 1.31 -26.37
CA ILE A 11 -59.28 1.50 -25.09
C ILE A 11 -57.79 1.15 -25.24
N ILE A 12 -57.48 0.00 -25.86
CA ILE A 12 -56.09 -0.42 -26.13
C ILE A 12 -55.38 0.61 -27.01
N LEU A 13 -56.03 1.10 -28.07
CA LEU A 13 -55.42 2.07 -28.98
C LEU A 13 -55.11 3.40 -28.27
N ILE A 14 -56.01 3.89 -27.42
CA ILE A 14 -55.81 5.08 -26.59
C ILE A 14 -54.64 4.86 -25.61
N LEU A 15 -54.56 3.69 -24.98
CA LEU A 15 -53.47 3.35 -24.06
C LEU A 15 -52.12 3.31 -24.76
N VAL A 16 -52.04 2.76 -25.98
CA VAL A 16 -50.81 2.74 -26.78
C VAL A 16 -50.39 4.17 -27.16
N ILE A 17 -51.32 5.02 -27.60
CA ILE A 17 -51.03 6.42 -27.93
C ILE A 17 -50.54 7.17 -26.69
N PHE A 18 -51.19 6.98 -25.53
CA PHE A 18 -50.75 7.56 -24.27
C PHE A 18 -49.37 7.07 -23.87
N ALA A 19 -49.08 5.77 -23.99
CA ALA A 19 -47.77 5.22 -23.66
C ALA A 19 -46.66 5.80 -24.56
N VAL A 20 -46.91 5.91 -25.87
CA VAL A 20 -45.95 6.52 -26.82
C VAL A 20 -45.75 8.01 -26.52
N ALA A 21 -46.82 8.75 -26.24
CA ALA A 21 -46.74 10.17 -25.89
C ALA A 21 -45.97 10.41 -24.58
N LEU A 22 -46.26 9.62 -23.54
CA LEU A 22 -45.59 9.67 -22.24
C LEU A 22 -44.12 9.26 -22.34
N PHE A 23 -43.79 8.25 -23.15
CA PHE A 23 -42.40 7.86 -23.42
C PHE A 23 -41.61 8.96 -24.14
N THR A 24 -42.21 9.57 -25.17
CA THR A 24 -41.57 10.66 -25.93
C THR A 24 -41.34 11.90 -25.06
N PHE A 25 -42.32 12.25 -24.23
CA PHE A 25 -42.21 13.31 -23.24
C PHE A 25 -41.14 12.96 -22.20
N GLY A 26 -41.14 11.73 -21.70
CA GLY A 26 -40.18 11.22 -20.73
C GLY A 26 -38.73 11.36 -21.20
N LYS A 27 -38.42 10.92 -22.42
CA LYS A 27 -37.07 11.09 -23.01
C LYS A 27 -36.65 12.54 -23.16
N SER A 28 -37.60 13.43 -23.41
CA SER A 28 -37.33 14.87 -23.55
C SER A 28 -37.01 15.51 -22.19
N VAL A 29 -37.62 15.02 -21.11
CA VAL A 29 -37.36 15.47 -19.73
C VAL A 29 -36.08 14.86 -19.17
N ASP A 30 -35.76 13.61 -19.53
CA ASP A 30 -34.56 12.90 -19.07
C ASP A 30 -33.26 13.65 -19.39
N GLY A 31 -33.19 14.32 -20.54
CA GLY A 31 -32.05 15.19 -20.91
C GLY A 31 -31.81 16.37 -19.95
N TYR A 32 -32.75 16.69 -19.07
CA TYR A 32 -32.63 17.72 -18.04
C TYR A 32 -32.34 17.16 -16.64
N VAL A 33 -32.37 15.83 -16.46
CA VAL A 33 -32.02 15.18 -15.19
C VAL A 33 -30.52 14.89 -15.21
N PRO A 34 -29.72 15.53 -14.34
CA PRO A 34 -28.28 15.30 -14.33
C PRO A 34 -27.98 13.85 -13.91
N ALA A 35 -26.98 13.24 -14.55
CA ALA A 35 -26.50 11.91 -14.16
C ALA A 35 -26.13 11.88 -12.67
N GLN A 36 -26.44 10.77 -11.99
CA GLN A 36 -26.05 10.60 -10.60
C GLN A 36 -24.52 10.57 -10.49
N ASN A 37 -23.98 11.23 -9.47
CA ASN A 37 -22.55 11.18 -9.21
C ASN A 37 -22.16 9.73 -8.84
N PRO A 38 -21.23 9.07 -9.56
CA PRO A 38 -20.88 7.69 -9.29
C PRO A 38 -20.27 7.47 -7.90
N ALA A 39 -19.71 8.51 -7.27
CA ALA A 39 -19.22 8.41 -5.90
C ALA A 39 -20.35 8.25 -4.88
N GLU A 40 -21.57 8.71 -5.17
CA GLU A 40 -22.71 8.60 -4.27
C GLU A 40 -23.25 7.17 -4.17
N ILE A 41 -23.05 6.35 -5.21
CA ILE A 41 -23.51 4.95 -5.23
C ILE A 41 -22.45 3.98 -4.70
N ALA A 42 -21.27 4.46 -4.30
CA ALA A 42 -20.20 3.60 -3.86
C ALA A 42 -20.49 3.02 -2.44
N ALA A 43 -20.22 1.73 -2.27
CA ALA A 43 -20.27 1.05 -0.97
C ALA A 43 -19.04 1.32 -0.11
N VAL A 44 -17.92 1.68 -0.76
CA VAL A 44 -16.65 2.07 -0.13
C VAL A 44 -16.21 3.43 -0.67
N SER A 45 -15.34 4.12 0.05
CA SER A 45 -14.83 5.41 -0.39
C SER A 45 -14.06 5.29 -1.71
N ILE A 46 -14.11 6.34 -2.53
CA ILE A 46 -13.25 6.44 -3.72
C ILE A 46 -11.79 6.43 -3.27
N GLY A 47 -10.95 5.67 -3.98
CA GLY A 47 -9.55 5.41 -3.64
C GLY A 47 -9.36 4.21 -2.70
N GLU A 48 -10.42 3.55 -2.21
CA GLU A 48 -10.26 2.38 -1.33
C GLU A 48 -9.70 1.16 -2.07
N THR A 49 -8.92 0.37 -1.33
CA THR A 49 -8.45 -0.95 -1.79
C THR A 49 -9.60 -1.95 -1.74
N VAL A 50 -9.78 -2.72 -2.80
CA VAL A 50 -10.80 -3.77 -2.88
C VAL A 50 -10.23 -5.06 -3.49
N LEU A 51 -10.79 -6.18 -3.05
CA LEU A 51 -10.52 -7.51 -3.61
C LEU A 51 -11.67 -7.96 -4.50
N SER A 52 -11.38 -8.85 -5.44
CA SER A 52 -12.40 -9.52 -6.24
C SER A 52 -13.42 -10.22 -5.33
N GLY A 53 -14.71 -10.02 -5.60
CA GLY A 53 -15.84 -10.49 -4.81
C GLY A 53 -16.36 -9.51 -3.75
N GLN A 54 -15.69 -8.38 -3.52
CA GLN A 54 -16.20 -7.36 -2.59
C GLN A 54 -17.24 -6.47 -3.24
N GLN A 55 -18.31 -6.17 -2.51
CA GLN A 55 -19.36 -5.25 -2.94
C GLN A 55 -18.79 -3.81 -2.98
N VAL A 56 -18.87 -3.18 -4.15
CA VAL A 56 -18.40 -1.81 -4.38
C VAL A 56 -19.52 -0.83 -4.72
N VAL A 57 -20.70 -1.34 -5.07
CA VAL A 57 -21.92 -0.54 -5.27
C VAL A 57 -22.88 -0.78 -4.13
N ASP A 58 -23.39 0.32 -3.57
CA ASP A 58 -24.50 0.32 -2.63
C ASP A 58 -25.81 0.56 -3.41
N SER A 59 -26.53 -0.52 -3.70
CA SER A 59 -27.77 -0.46 -4.47
C SER A 59 -28.83 0.43 -3.82
N SER A 60 -28.81 0.57 -2.48
CA SER A 60 -29.77 1.42 -1.77
C SER A 60 -29.60 2.91 -2.07
N LYS A 61 -28.42 3.32 -2.57
CA LYS A 61 -28.09 4.69 -2.95
C LYS A 61 -28.35 4.98 -4.43
N ILE A 62 -28.73 3.98 -5.23
CA ILE A 62 -29.01 4.17 -6.66
C ILE A 62 -30.28 5.00 -6.83
N ARG A 63 -30.18 6.07 -7.64
CA ARG A 63 -31.31 6.94 -7.94
C ARG A 63 -32.40 6.16 -8.68
N LYS A 64 -33.63 6.30 -8.18
CA LYS A 64 -34.86 5.84 -8.83
C LYS A 64 -35.38 6.90 -9.79
N VAL A 65 -35.77 6.47 -10.98
CA VAL A 65 -36.34 7.31 -12.04
C VAL A 65 -37.69 6.75 -12.48
N PRO A 66 -38.64 7.57 -12.94
CA PRO A 66 -39.91 7.07 -13.45
C PRO A 66 -39.70 6.02 -14.56
N VAL A 67 -40.38 4.88 -14.47
CA VAL A 67 -40.27 3.78 -15.46
C VAL A 67 -40.60 4.26 -16.87
N ILE A 68 -41.49 5.24 -17.01
CA ILE A 68 -41.86 5.82 -18.31
C ILE A 68 -40.69 6.52 -19.02
N TYR A 69 -39.63 6.92 -18.29
CA TYR A 69 -38.44 7.55 -18.87
C TYR A 69 -37.49 6.47 -19.41
N HIS A 70 -37.40 5.33 -18.71
CA HIS A 70 -36.50 4.23 -19.03
C HIS A 70 -37.18 2.85 -18.88
N PRO A 71 -38.17 2.51 -19.71
CA PRO A 71 -38.80 1.18 -19.67
C PRO A 71 -37.79 0.05 -19.96
N GLU A 72 -36.69 0.37 -20.67
CA GLU A 72 -35.60 -0.57 -20.93
C GLU A 72 -34.85 -1.01 -19.66
N TYR A 73 -34.92 -0.26 -18.56
CA TYR A 73 -34.25 -0.65 -17.30
C TYR A 73 -34.92 -1.87 -16.66
N LEU A 74 -36.22 -2.04 -16.83
CA LEU A 74 -36.94 -3.26 -16.41
C LEU A 74 -36.39 -4.53 -17.09
N ILE A 75 -35.88 -4.41 -18.32
CA ILE A 75 -35.27 -5.54 -19.03
C ILE A 75 -33.93 -5.90 -18.38
N GLU A 76 -33.18 -4.90 -17.92
CA GLU A 76 -31.90 -5.11 -17.23
C GLU A 76 -32.09 -5.73 -15.84
N ASP A 77 -33.16 -5.39 -15.12
CA ASP A 77 -33.53 -6.05 -13.85
C ASP A 77 -33.73 -7.56 -14.08
N LEU A 78 -34.49 -7.93 -15.12
CA LEU A 78 -34.72 -9.33 -15.47
C LEU A 78 -33.42 -10.04 -15.88
N LYS A 79 -32.56 -9.40 -16.67
CA LYS A 79 -31.25 -9.96 -17.07
C LYS A 79 -30.29 -10.12 -15.88
N SER A 80 -30.47 -9.30 -14.85
CA SER A 80 -29.65 -9.31 -13.64
C SER A 80 -30.30 -10.12 -12.52
N ASN A 81 -31.39 -10.86 -12.81
CA ASN A 81 -32.16 -11.62 -11.83
C ASN A 81 -32.65 -10.78 -10.61
N GLN A 82 -32.79 -9.48 -10.79
CA GLN A 82 -33.28 -8.52 -9.79
C GLN A 82 -34.82 -8.47 -9.81
N PHE A 83 -35.46 -9.63 -9.58
CA PHE A 83 -36.92 -9.75 -9.67
C PHE A 83 -37.66 -8.89 -8.66
N ALA A 84 -37.10 -8.68 -7.47
CA ALA A 84 -37.69 -7.81 -6.46
C ALA A 84 -37.74 -6.34 -6.93
N ASP A 85 -36.68 -5.88 -7.59
CA ASP A 85 -36.59 -4.51 -8.13
C ASP A 85 -37.56 -4.34 -9.30
N PHE A 86 -37.67 -5.35 -10.18
CA PHE A 86 -38.66 -5.38 -11.25
C PHE A 86 -40.11 -5.25 -10.73
N PHE A 87 -40.50 -6.04 -9.72
CA PHE A 87 -41.85 -5.95 -9.14
C PHE A 87 -42.08 -4.63 -8.41
N THR A 88 -41.07 -4.13 -7.70
CA THR A 88 -41.10 -2.80 -7.06
C THR A 88 -41.28 -1.70 -8.11
N ALA A 89 -40.64 -1.82 -9.26
CA ALA A 89 -40.73 -0.83 -10.32
C ALA A 89 -42.11 -0.78 -10.98
N ILE A 90 -42.72 -1.94 -11.23
CA ILE A 90 -44.10 -2.02 -11.76
C ILE A 90 -45.12 -1.47 -10.75
N THR A 91 -44.92 -1.71 -9.45
CA THR A 91 -45.87 -1.29 -8.42
C THR A 91 -45.74 0.17 -8.03
N THR A 92 -44.52 0.72 -7.99
CA THR A 92 -44.25 2.11 -7.60
C THR A 92 -44.20 3.08 -8.77
N GLY A 93 -44.04 2.57 -10.00
CA GLY A 93 -43.83 3.39 -11.20
C GLY A 93 -42.41 3.98 -11.31
N SER A 94 -41.47 3.57 -10.45
CA SER A 94 -40.07 4.03 -10.46
C SER A 94 -39.09 2.86 -10.51
N VAL A 95 -38.08 2.95 -11.37
CA VAL A 95 -37.04 1.92 -11.58
C VAL A 95 -35.67 2.49 -11.21
N GLU A 96 -34.79 1.64 -10.69
CA GLU A 96 -33.40 2.00 -10.41
C GLU A 96 -32.61 2.09 -11.72
N THR A 97 -31.59 2.95 -11.75
CA THR A 97 -30.69 2.96 -12.91
C THR A 97 -29.84 1.67 -12.88
N PRO A 98 -29.82 0.84 -13.94
CA PRO A 98 -29.12 -0.43 -13.92
C PRO A 98 -27.64 -0.25 -13.60
N ILE A 99 -27.08 -1.11 -12.75
CA ILE A 99 -25.68 -1.06 -12.32
C ILE A 99 -24.74 -0.93 -13.53
N VAL A 100 -24.96 -1.72 -14.59
CA VAL A 100 -24.17 -1.70 -15.83
C VAL A 100 -24.13 -0.36 -16.58
N LYS A 101 -25.09 0.55 -16.31
CA LYS A 101 -25.12 1.90 -16.88
C LYS A 101 -24.26 2.89 -16.10
N ILE A 102 -24.19 2.73 -14.78
CA ILE A 102 -23.50 3.63 -13.83
C ILE A 102 -22.15 3.08 -13.36
N THR A 103 -21.80 1.85 -13.75
CA THR A 103 -20.49 1.25 -13.49
C THR A 103 -19.77 0.86 -14.77
N GLY A 104 -18.47 0.57 -14.65
CA GLY A 104 -17.63 0.10 -15.74
C GLY A 104 -16.37 -0.59 -15.25
N GLY A 105 -15.57 -1.09 -16.19
CA GLY A 105 -14.35 -1.83 -15.87
C GLY A 105 -14.65 -3.13 -15.12
N ASN A 106 -13.97 -3.32 -13.99
CA ASN A 106 -14.01 -4.55 -13.20
C ASN A 106 -15.15 -4.58 -12.16
N VAL A 107 -16.34 -4.09 -12.51
CA VAL A 107 -17.54 -4.15 -11.66
C VAL A 107 -18.57 -5.08 -12.30
N SER A 108 -19.04 -6.06 -11.55
CA SER A 108 -20.05 -7.02 -12.00
C SER A 108 -21.41 -6.34 -12.16
N ARG A 109 -22.35 -7.01 -12.85
CA ARG A 109 -23.74 -6.53 -12.94
C ARG A 109 -24.48 -6.48 -11.61
N TYR A 110 -23.91 -7.10 -10.57
CA TYR A 110 -24.44 -7.12 -9.20
C TYR A 110 -23.78 -6.07 -8.31
N GLY A 111 -22.78 -5.35 -8.81
CA GLY A 111 -22.09 -4.30 -8.04
C GLY A 111 -20.84 -4.77 -7.29
N ASP A 112 -20.32 -5.95 -7.61
CA ASP A 112 -19.10 -6.51 -6.98
C ASP A 112 -17.85 -6.26 -7.83
N ALA A 113 -16.73 -6.03 -7.19
CA ALA A 113 -15.42 -6.06 -7.85
C ALA A 113 -15.16 -7.45 -8.47
N SER A 114 -14.76 -7.53 -9.73
CA SER A 114 -14.58 -8.83 -10.42
C SER A 114 -13.62 -8.78 -11.62
N GLY A 115 -13.06 -9.93 -12.00
CA GLY A 115 -12.27 -10.08 -13.23
C GLY A 115 -10.82 -9.58 -13.15
N PHE A 116 -10.24 -9.54 -11.95
CA PHE A 116 -8.83 -9.22 -11.73
C PHE A 116 -8.26 -10.01 -10.54
N ASN A 117 -6.92 -10.07 -10.45
CA ASN A 117 -6.19 -10.67 -9.34
C ASN A 117 -5.39 -9.60 -8.59
N GLY A 118 -5.34 -9.71 -7.26
CA GLY A 118 -4.62 -8.77 -6.40
C GLY A 118 -5.48 -7.59 -5.92
N PRO A 119 -4.85 -6.57 -5.31
CA PRO A 119 -5.55 -5.49 -4.63
C PRO A 119 -5.95 -4.37 -5.62
N GLY A 120 -7.19 -4.40 -6.08
CA GLY A 120 -7.76 -3.36 -6.94
C GLY A 120 -8.06 -2.07 -6.17
N MET A 121 -8.44 -1.02 -6.90
CA MET A 121 -8.80 0.29 -6.34
C MET A 121 -10.12 0.79 -6.93
N VAL A 122 -11.03 1.24 -6.07
CA VAL A 122 -12.26 1.91 -6.50
C VAL A 122 -11.96 3.33 -6.97
N SER A 123 -12.43 3.70 -8.15
CA SER A 123 -12.26 5.04 -8.70
C SER A 123 -13.50 5.49 -9.50
N VAL A 124 -13.47 6.73 -9.97
CA VAL A 124 -14.49 7.28 -10.88
C VAL A 124 -13.82 7.60 -12.21
N ASN A 125 -14.37 7.05 -13.30
CA ASN A 125 -13.95 7.37 -14.66
C ASN A 125 -15.13 7.97 -15.43
N GLY A 126 -15.09 9.27 -15.66
CA GLY A 126 -16.21 10.02 -16.22
C GLY A 126 -17.45 9.92 -15.33
N SER A 127 -18.55 9.41 -15.89
CA SER A 127 -19.82 9.19 -15.18
C SER A 127 -20.01 7.76 -14.67
N LYS A 128 -18.92 7.01 -14.47
CA LYS A 128 -18.99 5.62 -14.01
C LYS A 128 -18.12 5.35 -12.79
N LEU A 129 -18.65 4.56 -11.86
CA LEU A 129 -17.88 3.94 -10.80
C LEU A 129 -17.14 2.73 -11.39
N VAL A 130 -15.84 2.67 -11.19
CA VAL A 130 -15.00 1.61 -11.75
C VAL A 130 -14.10 1.03 -10.67
N VAL A 131 -13.73 -0.24 -10.85
CA VAL A 131 -12.61 -0.82 -10.13
C VAL A 131 -11.46 -0.92 -11.10
N ASN A 132 -10.34 -0.31 -10.76
CA ASN A 132 -9.10 -0.47 -11.50
C ASN A 132 -8.36 -1.70 -10.93
N PRO A 133 -7.92 -2.65 -11.76
CA PRO A 133 -7.00 -3.69 -11.32
C PRO A 133 -5.69 -3.05 -10.84
N PRO A 134 -4.91 -3.72 -9.97
CA PRO A 134 -3.60 -3.22 -9.61
C PRO A 134 -2.72 -3.09 -10.85
N GLU A 135 -1.87 -2.06 -10.88
CA GLU A 135 -0.76 -2.00 -11.83
C GLU A 135 0.23 -3.16 -11.59
N THR A 136 1.20 -3.35 -12.49
CA THR A 136 2.19 -4.45 -12.37
C THR A 136 2.93 -4.43 -11.02
N PHE A 137 3.20 -3.22 -10.51
CA PHE A 137 3.85 -2.99 -9.24
C PHE A 137 3.04 -1.98 -8.45
N VAL A 138 2.67 -2.33 -7.23
CA VAL A 138 2.08 -1.38 -6.29
C VAL A 138 2.95 -1.36 -5.04
N TRP A 139 3.36 -0.17 -4.63
CA TRP A 139 4.05 0.04 -3.36
C TRP A 139 3.44 1.21 -2.62
N GLY A 140 3.53 1.17 -1.30
CA GLY A 140 3.20 2.28 -0.40
C GLY A 140 4.34 2.51 0.58
N TYR A 141 4.13 3.38 1.54
CA TYR A 141 5.10 3.71 2.58
C TYR A 141 4.59 3.26 3.94
N LYS A 142 5.48 2.66 4.72
CA LYS A 142 5.24 2.34 6.14
C LYS A 142 5.11 3.66 6.91
N THR A 143 3.91 3.97 7.37
CA THR A 143 3.63 5.25 8.04
C THR A 143 3.07 5.00 9.44
N PRO A 144 3.56 5.71 10.49
CA PRO A 144 3.04 5.55 11.84
C PRO A 144 1.53 5.80 11.88
N TYR A 145 0.80 4.83 12.44
CA TYR A 145 -0.66 4.90 12.60
C TYR A 145 -1.04 5.17 14.05
N THR A 146 -0.41 4.42 14.95
CA THR A 146 -0.46 4.63 16.40
C THR A 146 0.93 4.96 16.89
N VAL A 147 1.06 6.02 17.69
CA VAL A 147 2.33 6.47 18.26
C VAL A 147 2.20 6.66 19.77
N ALA A 148 3.29 6.43 20.51
CA ALA A 148 3.44 6.95 21.87
C ALA A 148 4.17 8.28 21.80
N VAL A 149 3.65 9.29 22.49
CA VAL A 149 4.26 10.62 22.63
C VAL A 149 4.69 10.79 24.08
N LYS A 150 5.95 11.11 24.32
CA LYS A 150 6.46 11.33 25.68
C LYS A 150 5.84 12.58 26.29
N THR A 151 5.35 12.45 27.52
CA THR A 151 4.86 13.55 28.36
C THR A 151 5.73 13.69 29.61
N ASP A 152 5.44 14.68 30.44
CA ASP A 152 6.10 14.89 31.74
C ASP A 152 5.85 13.77 32.76
N LYS A 153 4.75 13.02 32.59
CA LYS A 153 4.26 12.01 33.56
C LYS A 153 4.19 10.58 33.00
N GLY A 154 4.49 10.40 31.71
CA GLY A 154 4.37 9.12 31.04
C GLY A 154 4.24 9.29 29.53
N ILE A 155 3.26 8.62 28.93
CA ILE A 155 3.06 8.65 27.47
C ILE A 155 1.60 8.85 27.11
N ASP A 156 1.37 9.62 26.06
CA ASP A 156 0.09 9.68 25.35
C ASP A 156 0.12 8.75 24.14
N ILE A 157 -0.81 7.81 24.08
CA ILE A 157 -1.04 6.96 22.92
C ILE A 157 -1.97 7.72 21.97
N LYS A 158 -1.48 8.01 20.77
CA LYS A 158 -2.22 8.72 19.74
C LYS A 158 -2.44 7.83 18.52
N THR A 159 -3.68 7.74 18.06
CA THR A 159 -4.05 7.10 16.80
C THR A 159 -4.62 8.16 15.89
N GLN A 160 -4.06 8.32 14.70
CA GLN A 160 -4.47 9.36 13.73
C GLN A 160 -4.58 10.76 14.38
N ASN A 161 -3.56 11.16 15.13
CA ASN A 161 -3.46 12.45 15.87
C ASN A 161 -4.48 12.67 17.01
N LYS A 162 -5.28 11.66 17.38
CA LYS A 162 -6.18 11.74 18.54
C LYS A 162 -5.59 10.93 19.69
N THR A 163 -5.48 11.54 20.88
CA THR A 163 -5.11 10.81 22.09
C THR A 163 -6.23 9.83 22.44
N VAL A 164 -5.91 8.55 22.41
CA VAL A 164 -6.85 7.45 22.72
C VAL A 164 -6.64 6.91 24.13
N LYS A 165 -5.43 7.07 24.69
CA LYS A 165 -5.07 6.58 26.04
C LYS A 165 -3.86 7.36 26.56
N THR A 166 -3.80 7.58 27.87
CA THR A 166 -2.60 8.07 28.56
C THR A 166 -2.16 7.01 29.55
N VAL A 167 -0.85 6.74 29.61
CA VAL A 167 -0.24 5.70 30.47
C VAL A 167 0.85 6.35 31.31
N ALA A 168 0.80 6.17 32.63
CA ALA A 168 1.83 6.68 33.52
C ALA A 168 3.15 5.93 33.32
N ALA A 169 4.28 6.59 33.57
CA ALA A 169 5.61 6.01 33.36
C ALA A 169 5.81 4.66 34.07
N ALA A 170 5.28 4.52 35.29
CA ALA A 170 5.37 3.29 36.08
C ALA A 170 4.56 2.12 35.49
N ASP A 171 3.53 2.43 34.69
CA ASP A 171 2.58 1.46 34.16
C ASP A 171 2.91 1.04 32.72
N ILE A 172 4.00 1.53 32.14
CA ILE A 172 4.43 1.16 30.78
C ILE A 172 4.73 -0.35 30.74
N SER A 173 3.94 -1.08 29.94
CA SER A 173 4.07 -2.52 29.72
C SER A 173 3.36 -2.90 28.41
N ASN A 174 3.56 -4.12 27.92
CA ASN A 174 2.83 -4.61 26.74
C ASN A 174 1.33 -4.78 27.01
N ASP A 175 0.91 -4.94 28.26
CA ASP A 175 -0.51 -5.02 28.64
C ASP A 175 -1.18 -3.65 28.54
N THR A 176 -0.45 -2.59 28.87
CA THR A 176 -0.97 -1.21 28.81
C THR A 176 -0.75 -0.57 27.45
N VAL A 177 0.27 -0.98 26.72
CA VAL A 177 0.68 -0.47 25.40
C VAL A 177 0.96 -1.65 24.47
N PRO A 178 -0.09 -2.28 23.90
CA PRO A 178 0.12 -3.39 22.97
C PRO A 178 0.78 -2.89 21.69
N SER A 179 1.87 -3.53 21.30
CA SER A 179 2.56 -3.30 20.02
C SER A 179 3.16 -4.60 19.49
N ALA A 180 3.10 -4.78 18.18
CA ALA A 180 3.80 -5.85 17.48
C ALA A 180 5.21 -5.44 17.01
N TYR A 181 5.58 -4.17 17.19
CA TYR A 181 6.80 -3.56 16.64
C TYR A 181 7.78 -3.11 17.71
N VAL A 182 7.30 -2.77 18.91
CA VAL A 182 8.12 -2.25 20.01
C VAL A 182 7.84 -3.09 21.25
N THR A 183 8.88 -3.64 21.88
CA THR A 183 8.71 -4.35 23.16
C THR A 183 8.58 -3.36 24.31
N ASP A 184 8.02 -3.79 25.45
CA ASP A 184 7.95 -2.97 26.66
C ASP A 184 9.33 -2.53 27.15
N LYS A 185 10.36 -3.37 26.98
CA LYS A 185 11.75 -3.04 27.27
C LYS A 185 12.25 -1.90 26.39
N ASP A 186 12.02 -1.99 25.07
CA ASP A 186 12.46 -0.97 24.12
C ASP A 186 11.71 0.35 24.34
N LEU A 187 10.41 0.27 24.63
CA LEU A 187 9.58 1.43 24.91
C LEU A 187 10.02 2.14 26.20
N LYS A 188 10.41 1.39 27.24
CA LYS A 188 10.98 1.97 28.47
C LYS A 188 12.34 2.60 28.24
N ALA A 189 13.22 1.95 27.47
CA ALA A 189 14.52 2.50 27.12
C ALA A 189 14.34 3.83 26.35
N TRP A 190 13.53 3.82 25.29
CA TRP A 190 13.16 5.03 24.55
C TRP A 190 12.57 6.11 25.47
N TYR A 191 11.63 5.76 26.35
CA TYR A 191 11.03 6.74 27.27
C TYR A 191 12.08 7.40 28.16
N ASN A 192 13.08 6.66 28.65
CA ASN A 192 14.12 7.22 29.51
C ASN A 192 15.09 8.13 28.75
N ASP A 193 15.37 7.82 27.48
CA ASP A 193 16.36 8.51 26.66
C ASP A 193 15.78 9.69 25.85
N SER A 194 14.46 9.73 25.66
CA SER A 194 13.78 10.75 24.85
C SER A 194 13.47 12.04 25.59
N ASP A 195 13.18 13.11 24.85
CA ASP A 195 12.66 14.37 25.38
C ASP A 195 11.12 14.41 25.36
N VAL A 196 10.53 15.29 26.18
CA VAL A 196 9.08 15.52 26.17
C VAL A 196 8.64 16.03 24.80
N GLY A 197 7.65 15.36 24.21
CA GLY A 197 7.18 15.65 22.85
C GLY A 197 7.73 14.67 21.79
N ASP A 198 8.78 13.92 22.09
CA ASP A 198 9.29 12.87 21.21
C ASP A 198 8.24 11.78 20.98
N GLN A 199 8.37 11.11 19.83
CA GLN A 199 7.41 10.09 19.39
C GLN A 199 8.09 8.79 18.99
N ILE A 200 7.43 7.68 19.29
CA ILE A 200 7.79 6.35 18.79
C ILE A 200 6.56 5.69 18.17
N GLY A 201 6.75 5.04 17.02
CA GLY A 201 5.70 4.30 16.33
C GLY A 201 5.40 2.98 17.02
N LEU A 202 4.14 2.76 17.37
CA LEU A 202 3.65 1.53 18.00
C LEU A 202 2.94 0.60 17.02
N ASP A 203 2.30 1.18 16.01
CA ASP A 203 1.61 0.46 14.95
C ASP A 203 1.68 1.26 13.64
N PHE A 204 1.65 0.56 12.50
CA PHE A 204 1.96 1.15 11.20
C PHE A 204 0.92 0.83 10.15
N SER A 205 0.50 1.88 9.45
CA SER A 205 -0.34 1.81 8.25
C SER A 205 0.52 1.77 6.99
N LEU A 206 -0.13 1.52 5.85
CA LEU A 206 0.45 1.78 4.53
C LEU A 206 -0.24 2.99 3.92
N SER A 207 0.53 3.97 3.46
CA SER A 207 0.01 5.20 2.87
C SER A 207 0.82 5.63 1.65
N SER A 208 0.37 6.68 0.97
CA SER A 208 1.10 7.30 -0.15
C SER A 208 1.49 6.29 -1.24
N PHE A 209 0.50 5.49 -1.65
CA PHE A 209 0.69 4.44 -2.64
C PHE A 209 1.02 5.01 -4.02
N SER A 210 1.77 4.23 -4.80
CA SER A 210 2.20 4.57 -6.16
C SER A 210 1.07 4.83 -7.14
N ASP A 211 -0.09 4.22 -6.91
CA ASP A 211 -1.29 4.35 -7.74
C ASP A 211 -2.34 5.32 -7.15
N GLY A 212 -1.98 6.05 -6.09
CA GLY A 212 -2.82 7.10 -5.51
C GLY A 212 -3.99 6.60 -4.65
N ARG A 213 -4.06 5.30 -4.32
CA ARG A 213 -5.09 4.77 -3.42
C ARG A 213 -4.98 5.33 -2.00
N ASN A 214 -6.09 5.23 -1.26
CA ASN A 214 -6.19 5.65 0.14
C ASN A 214 -5.24 4.86 1.05
N SER A 215 -4.98 5.43 2.21
CA SER A 215 -4.17 4.75 3.23
C SER A 215 -4.92 3.53 3.79
N VAL A 216 -4.20 2.43 3.98
CA VAL A 216 -4.72 1.19 4.53
C VAL A 216 -4.33 1.07 6.00
N PRO A 217 -5.30 0.99 6.93
CA PRO A 217 -5.01 0.86 8.35
C PRO A 217 -4.42 -0.51 8.68
N PRO A 218 -3.66 -0.64 9.79
CA PRO A 218 -2.99 -1.88 10.18
C PRO A 218 -3.90 -3.12 10.17
N SER A 219 -5.15 -2.96 10.64
CA SER A 219 -6.14 -4.04 10.72
C SER A 219 -6.49 -4.68 9.37
N ASN A 220 -6.28 -3.97 8.26
CA ASN A 220 -6.69 -4.40 6.93
C ASN A 220 -5.52 -4.85 6.04
N ILE A 221 -4.27 -4.62 6.47
CA ILE A 221 -3.07 -4.91 5.66
C ILE A 221 -2.99 -6.40 5.32
N VAL A 222 -3.18 -7.28 6.30
CA VAL A 222 -3.13 -8.74 6.07
C VAL A 222 -4.21 -9.18 5.09
N ASN A 223 -5.42 -8.64 5.23
CA ASN A 223 -6.53 -9.00 4.35
C ASN A 223 -6.26 -8.60 2.90
N PHE A 224 -5.73 -7.39 2.67
CA PHE A 224 -5.51 -6.88 1.31
C PHE A 224 -4.19 -7.30 0.67
N PHE A 225 -3.12 -7.45 1.45
CA PHE A 225 -1.75 -7.61 0.95
C PHE A 225 -1.00 -8.81 1.54
N GLY A 226 -1.63 -9.58 2.44
CA GLY A 226 -1.05 -10.80 3.02
C GLY A 226 -0.04 -10.58 4.14
N ASN A 227 0.38 -11.69 4.76
CA ASN A 227 1.28 -11.69 5.92
C ASN A 227 2.72 -11.26 5.58
N ASP A 228 3.20 -11.55 4.37
CA ASP A 228 4.55 -11.19 3.96
C ASP A 228 4.76 -9.67 3.94
N THR A 229 3.70 -8.91 3.64
CA THR A 229 3.72 -7.44 3.72
C THR A 229 3.95 -6.96 5.15
N VAL A 230 3.23 -7.52 6.13
CA VAL A 230 3.41 -7.19 7.55
C VAL A 230 4.79 -7.61 8.05
N LYS A 231 5.27 -8.79 7.65
CA LYS A 231 6.62 -9.25 7.96
C LYS A 231 7.68 -8.29 7.43
N TYR A 232 7.57 -7.89 6.16
CA TYR A 232 8.47 -6.89 5.59
C TYR A 232 8.40 -5.58 6.38
N MET A 233 7.20 -5.05 6.64
CA MET A 233 7.04 -3.84 7.45
C MET A 233 7.69 -3.94 8.84
N SER A 234 7.69 -5.10 9.48
CA SER A 234 8.30 -5.30 10.80
C SER A 234 9.83 -5.21 10.80
N GLU A 235 10.48 -5.39 9.64
CA GLU A 235 11.93 -5.44 9.53
C GLU A 235 12.56 -4.09 9.12
N TYR A 236 11.77 -3.16 8.58
CA TYR A 236 12.24 -1.92 7.97
C TYR A 236 11.78 -0.66 8.71
N PRO A 237 12.56 0.45 8.65
CA PRO A 237 12.24 1.67 9.37
C PRO A 237 10.94 2.33 8.92
N SER A 238 10.38 3.17 9.80
CA SER A 238 9.30 4.08 9.42
C SER A 238 9.69 4.92 8.20
N GLY A 239 8.75 5.12 7.29
CA GLY A 239 8.99 5.79 6.01
C GLY A 239 9.66 4.91 4.94
N ALA A 240 9.95 3.64 5.23
CA ALA A 240 10.44 2.73 4.19
C ALA A 240 9.35 2.42 3.15
N PRO A 241 9.73 2.31 1.86
CA PRO A 241 8.82 1.80 0.85
C PRO A 241 8.55 0.30 1.06
N VAL A 242 7.31 -0.11 0.80
CA VAL A 242 6.83 -1.48 0.93
C VAL A 242 6.10 -1.86 -0.35
N MET A 243 6.65 -2.80 -1.10
CA MET A 243 6.00 -3.35 -2.28
C MET A 243 4.90 -4.31 -1.83
N VAL A 244 3.65 -3.96 -2.12
CA VAL A 244 2.45 -4.70 -1.68
C VAL A 244 1.86 -5.59 -2.76
N TYR A 245 2.24 -5.35 -4.02
CA TYR A 245 1.87 -6.17 -5.15
C TYR A 245 3.00 -6.19 -6.18
N ASN A 246 3.30 -7.38 -6.69
CA ASN A 246 4.31 -7.61 -7.70
C ASN A 246 3.82 -8.71 -8.65
N SER A 247 3.51 -8.35 -9.89
CA SER A 247 3.14 -9.29 -10.94
C SER A 247 4.22 -9.42 -12.03
N ALA A 248 5.48 -9.14 -11.72
CA ALA A 248 6.58 -9.32 -12.67
C ALA A 248 6.63 -10.74 -13.25
N THR A 249 6.88 -10.85 -14.55
CA THR A 249 7.15 -12.14 -15.18
C THR A 249 8.64 -12.41 -15.34
N ASN A 250 9.49 -11.40 -15.13
CA ASN A 250 10.94 -11.49 -15.34
C ASN A 250 11.74 -10.92 -14.16
N GLN A 251 12.91 -11.52 -13.90
CA GLN A 251 13.90 -11.05 -12.93
C GLN A 251 15.27 -11.01 -13.59
N ASN A 252 15.82 -9.80 -13.76
CA ASN A 252 17.07 -9.59 -14.48
C ASN A 252 18.15 -9.06 -13.54
N VAL A 253 19.30 -9.73 -13.47
CA VAL A 253 20.46 -9.20 -12.74
C VAL A 253 21.05 -8.06 -13.57
N LEU A 254 20.97 -6.83 -13.06
CA LEU A 254 21.52 -5.64 -13.73
C LEU A 254 22.90 -5.23 -13.19
N GLY A 255 23.22 -5.64 -11.97
CA GLY A 255 24.52 -5.39 -11.38
C GLY A 255 24.91 -6.50 -10.42
N SER A 256 26.20 -6.79 -10.35
CA SER A 256 26.79 -7.83 -9.52
C SER A 256 28.17 -7.43 -9.08
N ALA A 257 28.40 -7.45 -7.77
CA ALA A 257 29.71 -7.12 -7.23
C ALA A 257 30.10 -8.07 -6.12
N ASN A 258 31.40 -8.11 -5.87
CA ASN A 258 31.97 -8.82 -4.74
C ASN A 258 33.03 -7.97 -4.03
N SER A 259 33.26 -8.28 -2.77
CA SER A 259 34.37 -7.80 -1.97
C SER A 259 34.80 -8.90 -0.99
N ALA A 260 35.83 -8.63 -0.19
CA ALA A 260 36.27 -9.53 0.86
C ALA A 260 36.59 -8.74 2.14
N LEU A 261 36.44 -9.40 3.29
CA LEU A 261 36.81 -8.81 4.58
C LEU A 261 38.32 -8.86 4.77
N ASP A 262 38.99 -7.72 4.61
CA ASP A 262 40.43 -7.59 4.88
C ASP A 262 40.72 -7.68 6.39
N GLY A 263 41.92 -8.18 6.74
CA GLY A 263 42.38 -8.35 8.13
C GLY A 263 43.26 -7.20 8.58
N TYR A 264 43.07 -6.76 9.82
CA TYR A 264 43.82 -5.67 10.45
C TYR A 264 44.29 -6.11 11.83
N ALA A 265 45.57 -5.91 12.15
CA ALA A 265 46.16 -6.39 13.41
C ALA A 265 45.70 -5.56 14.61
N GLU A 266 45.35 -4.30 14.36
CA GLU A 266 44.92 -3.29 15.30
C GLU A 266 43.46 -3.44 15.75
N TYR A 267 42.66 -4.28 15.06
CA TYR A 267 41.23 -4.44 15.32
C TYR A 267 40.83 -5.88 15.64
N ASP A 268 39.73 -6.03 16.37
CA ASP A 268 39.09 -7.35 16.55
C ASP A 268 38.43 -7.81 15.24
N ASN A 269 39.13 -8.70 14.52
CA ASN A 269 38.66 -9.22 13.24
C ASN A 269 37.41 -10.11 13.35
N ASN A 270 37.11 -10.69 14.51
CA ASN A 270 35.89 -11.47 14.70
C ASN A 270 34.68 -10.54 14.75
N LEU A 271 34.76 -9.46 15.54
CA LEU A 271 33.70 -8.45 15.60
C LEU A 271 33.50 -7.76 14.25
N ARG A 272 34.58 -7.49 13.51
CA ARG A 272 34.50 -6.97 12.14
C ARG A 272 33.78 -7.92 11.19
N ALA A 273 34.02 -9.24 11.29
CA ALA A 273 33.31 -10.24 10.50
C ALA A 273 31.81 -10.31 10.84
N GLU A 274 31.46 -10.19 12.13
CA GLU A 274 30.05 -10.15 12.57
C GLU A 274 29.33 -8.89 12.06
N ASN A 275 29.98 -7.73 12.09
CA ASN A 275 29.45 -6.51 11.48
C ASN A 275 29.26 -6.66 9.97
N ALA A 276 30.18 -7.33 9.26
CA ALA A 276 30.04 -7.57 7.84
C ALA A 276 28.82 -8.45 7.50
N LYS A 277 28.59 -9.53 8.27
CA LYS A 277 27.39 -10.38 8.14
C LYS A 277 26.13 -9.63 8.50
N THR A 278 26.18 -8.78 9.52
CA THR A 278 25.06 -7.96 9.96
C THR A 278 24.64 -6.98 8.88
N PHE A 279 25.60 -6.33 8.21
CA PHE A 279 25.34 -5.47 7.05
C PHE A 279 24.64 -6.24 5.94
N VAL A 280 25.15 -7.41 5.59
CA VAL A 280 24.55 -8.29 4.57
C VAL A 280 23.12 -8.65 4.95
N LYS A 281 22.86 -9.05 6.20
CA LYS A 281 21.51 -9.34 6.69
C LYS A 281 20.59 -8.11 6.60
N ALA A 282 21.12 -6.92 6.87
CA ALA A 282 20.39 -5.67 6.86
C ALA A 282 19.88 -5.29 5.47
N TRP A 283 20.66 -5.59 4.43
CA TRP A 283 20.37 -5.19 3.05
C TRP A 283 19.78 -6.31 2.18
N ASN A 284 19.91 -7.57 2.59
CA ASN A 284 19.42 -8.69 1.81
C ASN A 284 17.89 -8.68 1.69
N ASN A 285 17.41 -8.77 0.45
CA ASN A 285 16.03 -8.68 0.00
C ASN A 285 15.38 -7.29 0.09
N THR A 286 16.15 -6.22 0.26
CA THR A 286 15.61 -4.85 0.22
C THR A 286 15.09 -4.50 -1.17
N ILE A 287 13.86 -4.00 -1.24
CA ILE A 287 13.23 -3.52 -2.47
C ILE A 287 13.36 -2.00 -2.56
N VAL A 288 13.82 -1.50 -3.70
CA VAL A 288 13.88 -0.07 -4.05
C VAL A 288 12.91 0.18 -5.21
N PRO A 289 11.69 0.68 -4.95
CA PRO A 289 10.73 0.96 -6.02
C PRO A 289 11.20 2.01 -7.03
N PRO A 290 10.55 2.10 -8.20
CA PRO A 290 10.86 3.08 -9.23
C PRO A 290 10.88 4.51 -8.71
N HIS A 291 11.91 5.28 -9.03
CA HIS A 291 12.04 6.70 -8.67
C HIS A 291 11.90 6.99 -7.17
N THR A 292 12.32 6.04 -6.33
CA THR A 292 12.30 6.18 -4.86
C THR A 292 13.65 5.83 -4.25
N SER A 293 13.76 6.03 -2.93
CA SER A 293 14.90 5.58 -2.14
C SER A 293 14.48 4.56 -1.09
N ALA A 294 15.37 3.62 -0.78
CA ALA A 294 15.20 2.69 0.34
C ALA A 294 16.48 2.58 1.16
N SER A 295 16.34 2.14 2.40
CA SER A 295 17.43 1.76 3.32
C SER A 295 17.33 0.29 3.71
N GLY A 296 18.36 -0.22 4.39
CA GLY A 296 18.32 -1.53 5.03
C GLY A 296 17.35 -1.60 6.22
N LYS A 297 17.28 -2.80 6.81
CA LYS A 297 16.46 -3.16 7.97
C LYS A 297 16.88 -2.43 9.25
N ASP A 298 15.94 -2.00 10.07
CA ASP A 298 16.23 -1.36 11.37
C ASP A 298 16.26 -2.37 12.53
N THR A 299 15.98 -3.65 12.26
CA THR A 299 16.00 -4.76 13.22
C THR A 299 17.38 -5.40 13.43
N VAL A 300 18.44 -4.77 12.92
CA VAL A 300 19.82 -5.23 13.11
C VAL A 300 20.60 -4.27 14.01
N THR A 301 21.56 -4.82 14.74
CA THR A 301 22.44 -4.03 15.62
C THR A 301 23.89 -4.33 15.27
N PHE A 302 24.65 -3.28 15.01
CA PHE A 302 26.09 -3.38 14.81
C PHE A 302 26.82 -3.27 16.15
N VAL A 303 27.97 -3.91 16.24
CA VAL A 303 28.83 -3.87 17.43
C VAL A 303 29.99 -2.92 17.21
N GLY A 304 30.37 -2.21 18.27
CA GLY A 304 31.54 -1.34 18.24
C GLY A 304 32.84 -2.13 18.29
N VAL A 305 33.81 -1.74 17.46
CA VAL A 305 35.17 -2.26 17.44
C VAL A 305 36.09 -1.14 17.85
N TYR A 306 36.91 -1.35 18.88
CA TYR A 306 37.82 -0.31 19.35
C TYR A 306 38.77 0.11 18.24
N ASP A 307 38.83 1.42 18.00
CA ASP A 307 39.71 2.05 17.04
C ASP A 307 40.66 3.00 17.80
N PRO A 308 41.96 2.67 17.88
CA PRO A 308 42.94 3.52 18.56
C PRO A 308 43.15 4.89 17.89
N GLU A 309 42.92 5.01 16.59
CA GLU A 309 43.11 6.26 15.84
C GLU A 309 41.93 7.22 16.06
N GLU A 310 40.71 6.68 16.10
CA GLU A 310 39.48 7.44 16.36
C GLU A 310 39.20 7.61 17.87
N GLY A 311 39.90 6.87 18.73
CA GLY A 311 39.66 6.86 20.18
C GLY A 311 38.27 6.38 20.58
N GLY A 312 37.62 5.59 19.71
CA GLY A 312 36.20 5.24 19.80
C GLY A 312 35.90 3.80 19.43
N TYR A 313 34.61 3.49 19.28
CA TYR A 313 34.12 2.14 18.95
C TYR A 313 33.25 2.15 17.68
N PRO A 314 33.78 2.54 16.51
CA PRO A 314 33.04 2.49 15.26
C PRO A 314 32.62 1.06 14.87
N SER A 315 31.62 0.95 14.00
CA SER A 315 31.16 -0.33 13.46
C SER A 315 32.08 -0.84 12.34
N HIS A 316 33.35 -1.09 12.65
CA HIS A 316 34.32 -1.60 11.67
C HIS A 316 33.88 -2.91 11.04
N GLY A 317 34.26 -3.13 9.78
CA GLY A 317 33.87 -4.32 8.99
C GLY A 317 32.67 -4.10 8.06
N THR A 318 32.06 -2.91 8.07
CA THR A 318 30.92 -2.54 7.21
C THR A 318 31.34 -2.01 5.83
N CYS A 319 32.55 -1.48 5.67
CA CYS A 319 33.05 -1.01 4.37
C CYS A 319 33.14 -2.11 3.29
N PRO A 320 33.63 -3.33 3.56
CA PRO A 320 33.62 -4.39 2.55
C PRO A 320 32.24 -4.75 1.99
N PRO A 321 31.21 -5.05 2.80
CA PRO A 321 29.86 -5.27 2.25
C PRO A 321 29.27 -4.00 1.65
N GLY A 322 29.59 -2.82 2.20
CA GLY A 322 29.23 -1.53 1.59
C GLY A 322 29.79 -1.36 0.18
N ARG A 323 31.05 -1.74 -0.07
CA ARG A 323 31.64 -1.70 -1.42
C ARG A 323 30.91 -2.62 -2.38
N ALA A 324 30.57 -3.84 -1.94
CA ALA A 324 29.80 -4.78 -2.75
C ALA A 324 28.40 -4.21 -3.08
N LEU A 325 27.66 -3.71 -2.08
CA LEU A 325 26.37 -3.05 -2.28
C LEU A 325 26.48 -1.90 -3.28
N ARG A 326 27.37 -0.93 -3.01
CA ARG A 326 27.60 0.26 -3.83
C ARG A 326 27.88 -0.11 -5.28
N ALA A 327 28.84 -1.01 -5.51
CA ALA A 327 29.22 -1.41 -6.86
C ALA A 327 28.06 -2.10 -7.60
N ALA A 328 27.34 -3.02 -6.94
CA ALA A 328 26.21 -3.71 -7.58
C ALA A 328 25.06 -2.76 -7.95
N VAL A 329 24.69 -1.82 -7.08
CA VAL A 329 23.60 -0.88 -7.39
C VAL A 329 24.02 0.18 -8.41
N MET A 330 25.28 0.63 -8.38
CA MET A 330 25.81 1.57 -9.37
C MET A 330 25.96 0.93 -10.76
N GLU A 331 26.35 -0.34 -10.84
CA GLU A 331 26.36 -1.09 -12.10
C GLU A 331 24.93 -1.25 -12.66
N ALA A 332 23.93 -1.41 -11.79
CA ALA A 332 22.52 -1.39 -12.17
C ALA A 332 21.97 0.02 -12.52
N GLY A 333 22.82 1.05 -12.57
CA GLY A 333 22.48 2.40 -12.99
C GLY A 333 22.01 3.33 -11.86
N CYS A 334 22.08 2.92 -10.59
CA CYS A 334 21.82 3.83 -9.47
C CYS A 334 22.98 4.82 -9.29
N PRO A 335 22.74 6.05 -8.79
CA PRO A 335 23.82 6.92 -8.34
C PRO A 335 24.53 6.33 -7.11
N LEU A 336 25.64 6.96 -6.70
CA LEU A 336 26.29 6.67 -5.42
C LEU A 336 25.25 6.77 -4.29
N PRO A 337 25.05 5.72 -3.46
CA PRO A 337 24.11 5.78 -2.35
C PRO A 337 24.49 6.88 -1.35
N SER A 338 23.51 7.56 -0.75
CA SER A 338 23.80 8.53 0.33
C SER A 338 24.34 7.80 1.55
N GLY A 339 25.19 8.45 2.35
CA GLY A 339 25.87 7.83 3.49
C GLY A 339 27.01 6.89 3.08
N MET A 340 27.42 6.96 1.80
CA MET A 340 28.52 6.20 1.25
C MET A 340 29.47 7.09 0.45
N ASP A 341 30.73 6.69 0.42
CA ASP A 341 31.80 7.32 -0.35
C ASP A 341 32.21 6.45 -1.54
N SER A 342 32.89 7.01 -2.53
CA SER A 342 33.37 6.27 -3.73
C SER A 342 34.67 5.49 -3.49
N GLY A 343 35.37 5.80 -2.39
CA GLY A 343 36.68 5.24 -2.04
C GLY A 343 36.65 3.81 -1.48
N TYR A 344 37.77 3.41 -0.89
CA TYR A 344 37.91 2.11 -0.21
C TYR A 344 37.10 2.05 1.10
N PHE A 345 37.12 3.13 1.87
CA PHE A 345 36.19 3.38 2.98
C PHE A 345 34.88 3.84 2.37
N SER A 346 33.90 2.92 2.30
CA SER A 346 32.69 3.11 1.50
C SER A 346 31.49 3.51 2.33
N VAL A 347 31.51 3.31 3.64
CA VAL A 347 30.45 3.70 4.57
C VAL A 347 30.98 4.87 5.39
N SER A 348 30.28 6.01 5.34
CA SER A 348 30.69 7.21 6.08
C SER A 348 30.52 6.97 7.59
N LEU A 349 31.45 7.48 8.40
CA LEU A 349 31.49 7.22 9.85
C LEU A 349 30.25 7.74 10.61
N ASP A 350 29.61 8.77 10.08
CA ASP A 350 28.39 9.39 10.59
C ASP A 350 27.10 8.67 10.12
N ALA A 351 27.21 7.72 9.19
CA ALA A 351 26.08 6.99 8.66
C ALA A 351 25.85 5.67 9.43
N ASN A 352 24.60 5.45 9.88
CA ASN A 352 24.20 4.11 10.30
C ASN A 352 24.31 3.15 9.10
N PRO A 353 25.06 2.04 9.18
CA PRO A 353 25.32 1.17 8.03
C PRO A 353 24.08 0.49 7.42
N SER A 354 22.96 0.50 8.13
CA SER A 354 21.68 0.01 7.62
C SER A 354 20.74 1.15 7.24
N THR A 355 20.36 2.00 8.20
CA THR A 355 19.29 2.98 8.04
C THR A 355 19.76 4.34 7.53
N GLY A 356 21.05 4.65 7.70
CA GLY A 356 21.69 5.90 7.28
C GLY A 356 22.13 5.89 5.81
N ILE A 357 22.24 4.71 5.20
CA ILE A 357 22.50 4.57 3.77
C ILE A 357 21.18 4.55 2.99
N LYS A 358 21.08 5.32 1.91
CA LYS A 358 19.92 5.33 1.00
C LYS A 358 20.33 5.02 -0.43
N VAL A 359 19.76 3.96 -0.99
CA VAL A 359 19.89 3.63 -2.41
C VAL A 359 18.71 4.26 -3.15
N TYR A 360 18.99 5.14 -4.11
CA TYR A 360 17.98 5.71 -5.00
C TYR A 360 17.92 4.92 -6.30
N ASN A 361 16.71 4.51 -6.72
CA ASN A 361 16.48 3.82 -7.98
C ASN A 361 15.96 4.80 -9.04
N PRO A 362 16.76 5.19 -10.04
CA PRO A 362 16.32 6.10 -11.10
C PRO A 362 15.51 5.41 -12.21
N THR A 363 15.40 4.08 -12.18
CA THR A 363 14.78 3.30 -13.25
C THR A 363 13.25 3.22 -13.08
N PRO A 364 12.48 2.96 -14.15
CA PRO A 364 11.03 2.84 -14.08
C PRO A 364 10.55 1.52 -13.46
N TYR A 365 11.47 0.66 -13.02
CA TYR A 365 11.17 -0.69 -12.53
C TYR A 365 11.77 -0.91 -11.13
N PRO A 366 11.12 -1.68 -10.24
CA PRO A 366 11.67 -1.95 -8.92
C PRO A 366 12.99 -2.72 -9.00
N LEU A 367 13.91 -2.42 -8.09
CA LEU A 367 15.15 -3.17 -7.88
C LEU A 367 15.08 -3.94 -6.56
N LYS A 368 15.48 -5.20 -6.57
CA LYS A 368 15.74 -6.00 -5.37
C LYS A 368 17.24 -6.13 -5.16
N ILE A 369 17.69 -5.76 -3.97
CA ILE A 369 19.06 -5.97 -3.52
C ILE A 369 19.14 -7.34 -2.85
N VAL A 370 20.05 -8.19 -3.33
CA VAL A 370 20.35 -9.50 -2.73
C VAL A 370 21.80 -9.47 -2.29
N MET A 371 22.06 -9.83 -1.04
CA MET A 371 23.41 -9.90 -0.50
C MET A 371 23.62 -11.19 0.29
N TRP A 372 24.82 -11.74 0.20
CA TRP A 372 25.20 -12.92 0.97
C TRP A 372 26.72 -12.95 1.21
N THR A 373 27.14 -13.77 2.16
CA THR A 373 28.56 -14.08 2.40
C THR A 373 28.81 -15.58 2.22
N SER A 374 30.07 -15.96 2.05
CA SER A 374 30.51 -17.36 2.12
C SER A 374 31.66 -17.49 3.12
N GLY A 375 31.62 -18.48 4.00
CA GLY A 375 32.66 -18.66 5.02
C GLY A 375 32.57 -17.68 6.20
N ASN A 376 33.69 -17.50 6.92
CA ASN A 376 33.79 -16.73 8.16
C ASN A 376 35.16 -16.06 8.29
N GLY A 377 35.24 -14.99 9.10
CA GLY A 377 36.51 -14.35 9.47
C GLY A 377 37.15 -13.54 8.35
N VAL A 378 38.45 -13.29 8.48
CA VAL A 378 39.25 -12.58 7.48
C VAL A 378 39.27 -13.36 6.16
N GLY A 379 39.15 -12.64 5.05
CA GLY A 379 39.06 -13.21 3.71
C GLY A 379 37.65 -13.67 3.32
N MET A 380 36.66 -13.57 4.21
CA MET A 380 35.26 -13.92 3.93
C MET A 380 34.75 -13.16 2.69
N PRO A 381 34.41 -13.88 1.58
CA PRO A 381 33.83 -13.26 0.41
C PRO A 381 32.43 -12.74 0.68
N ILE A 382 32.13 -11.58 0.12
CA ILE A 382 30.87 -10.87 0.25
C ILE A 382 30.37 -10.56 -1.14
N PHE A 383 29.10 -10.84 -1.40
CA PHE A 383 28.49 -10.69 -2.70
C PHE A 383 27.25 -9.82 -2.61
N ALA A 384 26.99 -9.07 -3.68
CA ALA A 384 25.79 -8.28 -3.84
C ALA A 384 25.30 -8.36 -5.29
N GLN A 385 23.98 -8.38 -5.45
CA GLN A 385 23.31 -8.27 -6.74
C GLN A 385 22.17 -7.26 -6.65
N ALA A 386 21.99 -6.51 -7.74
CA ALA A 386 20.80 -5.69 -7.99
C ALA A 386 19.99 -6.37 -9.09
N ILE A 387 18.79 -6.82 -8.74
CA ILE A 387 17.87 -7.58 -9.60
C ILE A 387 16.68 -6.69 -9.94
N GLN A 388 16.45 -6.40 -11.21
CA GLN A 388 15.31 -5.64 -11.67
C GLN A 388 14.10 -6.55 -11.93
N TYR A 389 12.92 -6.09 -11.50
CA TYR A 389 11.65 -6.72 -11.83
C TYR A 389 11.02 -6.04 -13.04
N THR A 390 10.70 -6.81 -14.07
CA THR A 390 10.00 -6.29 -15.26
C THR A 390 8.73 -7.10 -15.55
N PRO A 391 7.71 -6.48 -16.18
CA PRO A 391 6.49 -7.16 -16.60
C PRO A 391 6.75 -8.41 -17.42
#